data_AF-A0A1F9Q7Q5-F1
#
_entry.id   AF-A0A1F9Q7Q5-F1
#
_cell.length_a   1.000
_cell.length_b   1.000
_cell.length_c   1.000
_cell.angle_alpha   90.00
_cell.angle_beta   90.00
_cell.angle_gamma   90.00
#
_symmetry.space_group_name_H-M   'P 1'
#
loop_
_entity.id
_entity.type
_entity.pdbx_description
1 polymer ?
#
loop_
_entity_poly.entity_id
_entity_poly.type
_entity_poly.pdbx_seq_one_letter_code
_entity_poly.pdbx_strand_id
1 'polypeptide(L)'
;MEFITYSHRHATEVFQNPEFNQDWQEFQDVLKYISDENLSMCFRDNYEGKQKSIAATINDLIRNRLVEAGWLKEAPIFKDKDLLEEKTWRLDFAKNNICIEVAFNHGEATAWNLFKPVLSSELNHVEKAIQTKAGIVVFATEEMKAAGGFDGAVMTFERVKSHLRAFHNLIPIPLMIVGLKAPKSFQISQVKDAKGKNRGYLKSI
;
A
#
# COMPACT_ATOMS: atom_id res chain seq x y z
N MET A 1 5.50 -2.53 12.46
CA MET A 1 4.69 -3.66 11.95
C MET A 1 5.63 -4.63 11.29
N GLU A 2 5.33 -5.92 11.38
CA GLU A 2 6.07 -6.93 10.62
C GLU A 2 5.54 -7.00 9.18
N PHE A 3 6.43 -7.32 8.25
CA PHE A 3 6.09 -7.50 6.85
C PHE A 3 6.97 -8.56 6.20
N ILE A 4 6.51 -9.05 5.05
CA ILE A 4 7.25 -9.94 4.16
C ILE A 4 7.30 -9.30 2.77
N THR A 5 8.26 -9.72 1.95
CA THR A 5 8.44 -9.16 0.62
C THR A 5 8.43 -10.23 -0.47
N TYR A 6 8.08 -9.81 -1.68
CA TYR A 6 8.23 -10.60 -2.90
C TYR A 6 8.80 -9.71 -4.01
N SER A 7 9.85 -10.21 -4.66
CA SER A 7 10.58 -9.51 -5.71
C SER A 7 10.01 -9.85 -7.07
N HIS A 8 9.62 -8.83 -7.83
CA HIS A 8 9.33 -8.92 -9.25
C HIS A 8 10.36 -8.11 -10.04
N ARG A 9 10.88 -8.68 -11.14
CA ARG A 9 11.94 -8.07 -11.98
C ARG A 9 13.18 -7.64 -11.18
N HIS A 10 13.70 -8.55 -10.33
CA HIS A 10 14.92 -8.33 -9.53
C HIS A 10 14.85 -7.08 -8.63
N ALA A 11 13.66 -6.76 -8.11
CA ALA A 11 13.46 -5.63 -7.21
C ALA A 11 14.35 -5.69 -5.97
N THR A 12 14.59 -6.88 -5.40
CA THR A 12 15.50 -7.02 -4.25
C THR A 12 16.88 -6.45 -4.54
N GLU A 13 17.48 -6.82 -5.67
CA GLU A 13 18.81 -6.38 -6.07
C GLU A 13 18.81 -4.90 -6.45
N VAL A 14 17.79 -4.44 -7.19
CA VAL A 14 17.66 -3.04 -7.58
C VAL A 14 17.55 -2.11 -6.37
N PHE A 15 16.77 -2.49 -5.36
CA PHE A 15 16.55 -1.69 -4.14
C PHE A 15 17.77 -1.67 -3.19
N GLN A 16 18.79 -2.48 -3.48
CA GLN A 16 20.09 -2.42 -2.78
C GLN A 16 21.04 -1.40 -3.42
N ASN A 17 20.77 -0.93 -4.64
CA ASN A 17 21.62 0.06 -5.29
C ASN A 17 21.50 1.42 -4.58
N PRO A 18 22.58 2.23 -4.55
CA PRO A 18 22.58 3.54 -3.88
C PRO A 18 21.46 4.48 -4.33
N GLU A 19 21.02 4.35 -5.58
CA GLU A 19 19.93 5.12 -6.19
C GLU A 19 18.56 4.90 -5.53
N PHE A 20 18.33 3.75 -4.90
CA PHE A 20 17.05 3.33 -4.33
C PHE A 20 17.12 3.02 -2.84
N ASN A 21 18.31 2.65 -2.35
CA ASN A 21 18.47 2.03 -1.05
C ASN A 21 18.02 2.94 0.11
N GLN A 22 18.34 4.23 0.05
CA GLN A 22 17.97 5.17 1.10
C GLN A 22 16.44 5.28 1.24
N ASP A 23 15.73 5.53 0.14
CA ASP A 23 14.26 5.66 0.15
C ASP A 23 13.58 4.32 0.51
N TRP A 24 14.17 3.19 0.10
CA TRP A 24 13.70 1.87 0.51
C TRP A 24 13.85 1.64 2.02
N GLN A 25 15.03 1.90 2.60
CA GLN A 25 15.24 1.76 4.05
C GLN A 25 14.30 2.68 4.83
N GLU A 26 14.12 3.92 4.36
CA GLU A 26 13.20 4.87 4.96
C GLU A 26 11.77 4.32 5.00
N PHE A 27 11.28 3.75 3.89
CA PHE A 27 9.97 3.10 3.87
C PHE A 27 9.88 1.88 4.81
N GLN A 28 10.92 1.05 4.87
CA GLN A 28 10.98 -0.07 5.80
C GLN A 28 10.90 0.41 7.26
N ASP A 29 11.57 1.52 7.58
CA ASP A 29 11.58 2.11 8.91
C ASP A 29 10.22 2.74 9.27
N VAL A 30 9.53 3.35 8.30
CA VAL A 30 8.14 3.77 8.45
C VAL A 30 7.26 2.60 8.87
N LEU A 31 7.35 1.45 8.18
CA LEU A 31 6.56 0.27 8.53
C LEU A 31 6.96 -0.30 9.89
N LYS A 32 8.26 -0.43 10.19
CA LYS A 32 8.76 -0.98 11.46
C LYS A 32 8.31 -0.15 12.65
N TYR A 33 8.26 1.18 12.52
CA TYR A 33 7.86 2.06 13.61
C TYR A 33 6.43 1.81 14.09
N ILE A 34 5.52 1.39 13.21
CA ILE A 34 4.11 1.19 13.57
C ILE A 34 3.98 -0.03 14.51
N SER A 35 4.05 0.17 15.83
CA SER A 35 3.89 -0.93 16.79
C SER A 35 2.41 -1.35 16.91
N ASP A 36 2.16 -2.51 17.50
CA ASP A 36 0.79 -2.95 17.78
C ASP A 36 0.08 -2.00 18.75
N GLU A 37 0.79 -1.44 19.72
CA GLU A 37 0.29 -0.42 20.65
C GLU A 37 -0.10 0.85 19.89
N ASN A 38 0.78 1.38 19.05
CA ASN A 38 0.47 2.55 18.23
C ASN A 38 -0.74 2.30 17.31
N LEU A 39 -0.79 1.13 16.69
CA LEU A 39 -1.83 0.75 15.76
C LEU A 39 -3.19 0.55 16.45
N SER A 40 -3.22 -0.13 17.59
CA SER A 40 -4.44 -0.34 18.38
C SER A 40 -4.94 0.96 19.01
N MET A 41 -4.08 1.80 19.59
CA MET A 41 -4.46 3.10 20.13
C MET A 41 -5.06 4.00 19.05
N CYS A 42 -4.37 4.11 17.90
CA CYS A 42 -4.87 4.92 16.79
C CYS A 42 -6.23 4.40 16.27
N PHE A 43 -6.40 3.07 16.17
CA PHE A 43 -7.69 2.48 15.80
C PHE A 43 -8.79 2.81 16.82
N ARG A 44 -8.53 2.60 18.11
CA ARG A 44 -9.47 2.88 19.22
C ARG A 44 -9.97 4.31 19.18
N ASP A 45 -9.04 5.26 19.12
CA ASP A 45 -9.36 6.68 19.30
C ASP A 45 -10.09 7.26 18.08
N ASN A 46 -9.78 6.75 16.88
CA ASN A 46 -10.22 7.40 15.64
C ASN A 46 -11.28 6.59 14.87
N TYR A 47 -11.22 5.26 14.89
CA TYR A 47 -11.96 4.41 13.94
C TYR A 47 -12.82 3.31 14.58
N GLU A 48 -12.60 2.94 15.84
CA GLU A 48 -13.40 1.93 16.53
C GLU A 48 -14.88 2.30 16.53
N GLY A 49 -15.74 1.33 16.20
CA GLY A 49 -17.18 1.56 15.99
C GLY A 49 -17.54 2.38 14.75
N LYS A 50 -16.57 2.98 14.04
CA LYS A 50 -16.79 3.80 12.82
C LYS A 50 -16.38 3.07 11.55
N GLN A 51 -15.25 2.37 11.56
CA GLN A 51 -14.76 1.56 10.43
C GLN A 51 -14.87 0.06 10.75
N LYS A 52 -15.01 -0.77 9.72
CA LYS A 52 -15.08 -2.24 9.88
C LYS A 52 -13.72 -2.91 10.03
N SER A 53 -12.66 -2.23 9.58
CA SER A 53 -11.32 -2.77 9.39
C SER A 53 -10.26 -1.76 9.80
N ILE A 54 -9.04 -2.24 10.03
CA ILE A 54 -7.88 -1.42 10.39
C ILE A 54 -7.22 -0.67 9.21
N ALA A 55 -7.68 -0.89 7.98
CA ALA A 55 -7.13 -0.30 6.76
C ALA A 55 -6.94 1.23 6.84
N ALA A 56 -7.94 1.97 7.32
CA ALA A 56 -7.86 3.43 7.43
C ALA A 56 -6.77 3.87 8.41
N THR A 57 -6.64 3.18 9.54
CA THR A 57 -5.60 3.43 10.55
C THR A 57 -4.20 3.22 9.97
N ILE A 58 -3.99 2.13 9.22
CA ILE A 58 -2.71 1.85 8.58
C ILE A 58 -2.38 2.91 7.54
N ASN A 59 -3.36 3.26 6.69
CA ASN A 59 -3.19 4.29 5.68
C ASN A 59 -2.78 5.62 6.29
N ASP A 60 -3.41 6.04 7.39
CA ASP A 60 -3.10 7.32 8.02
C ASP A 60 -1.74 7.30 8.73
N LEU A 61 -1.38 6.20 9.39
CA LEU A 61 -0.06 6.06 10.01
C LEU A 61 1.08 6.04 8.99
N ILE A 62 0.92 5.32 7.89
CA ILE A 62 1.89 5.32 6.78
C ILE A 62 1.95 6.71 6.15
N ARG A 63 0.81 7.32 5.83
CA ARG A 63 0.72 8.65 5.19
C ARG A 63 1.44 9.71 6.01
N ASN A 64 1.16 9.80 7.31
CA ASN A 64 1.72 10.83 8.16
C ASN A 64 3.25 10.77 8.18
N ARG A 65 3.82 9.56 8.31
CA ARG A 65 5.26 9.36 8.35
C ARG A 65 5.95 9.57 7.01
N LEU A 66 5.34 9.10 5.92
CA LEU A 66 5.90 9.32 4.59
C LEU A 66 5.91 10.80 4.24
N VAL A 67 4.84 11.54 4.55
CA VAL A 67 4.79 12.99 4.32
C VAL A 67 5.82 13.72 5.17
N GLU A 68 5.99 13.35 6.44
CA GLU A 68 7.04 13.90 7.33
C GLU A 68 8.45 13.63 6.78
N ALA A 69 8.65 12.46 6.16
CA ALA A 69 9.89 12.10 5.47
C ALA A 69 10.03 12.71 4.06
N GLY A 70 9.11 13.58 3.64
CA GLY A 70 9.20 14.32 2.38
C GLY A 70 8.69 13.56 1.14
N TRP A 71 7.94 12.48 1.31
CA TRP A 71 7.24 11.84 0.18
C TRP A 71 6.07 12.69 -0.28
N LEU A 72 5.93 12.81 -1.60
CA LEU A 72 4.80 13.48 -2.22
C LEU A 72 3.58 12.56 -2.19
N LYS A 73 2.55 12.93 -1.44
CA LYS A 73 1.25 12.21 -1.44
C LYS A 73 0.42 12.57 -2.67
N GLU A 74 -0.37 11.62 -3.16
CA GLU A 74 -1.29 11.80 -4.30
C GLU A 74 -0.59 12.41 -5.53
N ALA A 75 0.64 11.95 -5.79
CA ALA A 75 1.54 12.53 -6.77
C ALA A 75 0.98 12.30 -8.19
N PRO A 76 0.79 13.36 -9.00
CA PRO A 76 0.28 13.18 -10.36
C PRO A 76 1.28 12.41 -11.23
N ILE A 77 0.78 11.51 -12.06
CA ILE A 77 1.61 10.75 -13.01
C ILE A 77 1.91 11.60 -14.26
N PHE A 78 0.90 12.33 -14.76
CA PHE A 78 0.96 13.09 -16.01
C PHE A 78 0.89 14.60 -15.77
N LYS A 79 1.50 15.37 -16.68
CA LYS A 79 1.38 16.85 -16.72
C LYS A 79 0.20 17.34 -17.54
N ASP A 80 -0.40 16.47 -18.34
CA ASP A 80 -1.57 16.79 -19.14
C ASP A 80 -2.69 17.35 -18.26
N LYS A 81 -3.26 18.49 -18.65
CA LYS A 81 -4.26 19.20 -17.82
C LYS A 81 -5.53 18.39 -17.62
N ASP A 82 -6.00 17.71 -18.66
CA ASP A 82 -7.24 16.94 -18.60
C ASP A 82 -7.04 15.74 -17.64
N LEU A 83 -5.84 15.11 -17.70
CA LEU A 83 -5.50 14.02 -16.79
C LEU A 83 -5.20 14.46 -15.35
N LEU A 84 -4.73 15.71 -15.15
CA LEU A 84 -4.45 16.26 -13.83
C LEU A 84 -5.71 16.51 -12.99
N GLU A 85 -6.82 16.85 -13.66
CA GLU A 85 -8.14 17.04 -13.04
C GLU A 85 -8.74 15.71 -12.57
N GLU A 86 -8.34 14.60 -13.18
CA GLU A 86 -8.76 13.27 -12.76
C GLU A 86 -7.97 12.78 -11.54
N LYS A 87 -8.69 12.21 -10.56
CA LYS A 87 -8.05 11.57 -9.39
C LYS A 87 -7.41 10.23 -9.71
N THR A 88 -7.76 9.64 -10.85
CA THR A 88 -7.31 8.31 -11.28
C THR A 88 -5.79 8.26 -11.50
N TRP A 89 -5.21 9.31 -12.07
CA TRP A 89 -3.82 9.35 -12.51
C TRP A 89 -2.87 9.89 -11.45
N ARG A 90 -3.05 9.41 -10.22
CA ARG A 90 -2.24 9.78 -9.06
C ARG A 90 -1.68 8.54 -8.40
N LEU A 91 -0.41 8.62 -8.04
CA LEU A 91 0.25 7.66 -7.17
C LEU A 91 -0.13 7.96 -5.72
N ASP A 92 -0.24 6.94 -4.87
CA ASP A 92 -0.47 7.21 -3.44
C ASP A 92 0.70 8.01 -2.85
N PHE A 93 1.94 7.58 -3.15
CA PHE A 93 3.15 8.31 -2.78
C PHE A 93 4.26 8.19 -3.83
N ALA A 94 5.13 9.20 -3.89
CA ALA A 94 6.36 9.13 -4.67
C ALA A 94 7.47 9.99 -4.08
N LYS A 95 8.72 9.54 -4.23
CA LYS A 95 9.94 10.26 -3.85
C LYS A 95 11.10 9.73 -4.70
N ASN A 96 11.87 10.67 -5.27
CA ASN A 96 13.00 10.36 -6.15
C ASN A 96 12.61 9.32 -7.23
N ASN A 97 13.24 8.13 -7.19
CA ASN A 97 13.06 7.07 -8.17
C ASN A 97 12.02 6.01 -7.76
N ILE A 98 11.32 6.18 -6.64
CA ILE A 98 10.37 5.19 -6.10
C ILE A 98 8.96 5.77 -6.00
N CYS A 99 7.97 4.98 -6.39
CA CYS A 99 6.56 5.19 -6.06
C CYS A 99 6.04 4.09 -5.13
N ILE A 100 4.98 4.39 -4.37
CA ILE A 100 4.32 3.46 -3.46
C ILE A 100 2.81 3.48 -3.73
N GLU A 101 2.19 2.30 -3.79
CA GLU A 101 0.74 2.11 -3.77
C GLU A 101 0.34 1.24 -2.56
N VAL A 102 -0.70 1.64 -1.82
CA VAL A 102 -1.22 0.90 -0.66
C VAL A 102 -2.58 0.28 -1.00
N ALA A 103 -2.56 -1.01 -1.34
CA ALA A 103 -3.67 -1.75 -1.93
C ALA A 103 -4.55 -2.45 -0.88
N PHE A 104 -5.41 -1.69 -0.21
CA PHE A 104 -6.48 -2.23 0.66
C PHE A 104 -7.89 -2.13 0.05
N ASN A 105 -7.96 -1.89 -1.26
CA ASN A 105 -9.19 -1.78 -2.03
C ASN A 105 -9.67 -3.16 -2.55
N HIS A 106 -10.78 -3.14 -3.30
CA HIS A 106 -11.35 -4.34 -3.91
C HIS A 106 -10.37 -4.98 -4.90
N GLY A 107 -10.35 -6.31 -5.00
CA GLY A 107 -9.39 -7.05 -5.82
C GLY A 107 -9.42 -6.69 -7.31
N GLU A 108 -10.53 -6.19 -7.82
CA GLU A 108 -10.64 -5.67 -9.20
C GLU A 108 -9.72 -4.47 -9.47
N ALA A 109 -9.40 -3.68 -8.44
CA ALA A 109 -8.49 -2.55 -8.56
C ALA A 109 -7.00 -2.95 -8.52
N THR A 110 -6.69 -4.24 -8.29
CA THR A 110 -5.31 -4.73 -8.20
C THR A 110 -4.51 -4.43 -9.46
N ALA A 111 -5.12 -4.58 -10.65
CA ALA A 111 -4.44 -4.25 -11.89
C ALA A 111 -3.97 -2.79 -11.88
N TRP A 112 -4.83 -1.85 -11.48
CA TRP A 112 -4.46 -0.43 -11.38
C TRP A 112 -3.33 -0.19 -10.38
N ASN A 113 -3.38 -0.82 -9.20
CA ASN A 113 -2.31 -0.69 -8.19
C ASN A 113 -0.95 -1.21 -8.72
N LEU A 114 -0.95 -2.22 -9.61
CA LEU A 114 0.26 -2.75 -10.23
C LEU A 114 0.73 -1.92 -11.44
N PHE A 115 -0.20 -1.35 -12.22
CA PHE A 115 0.11 -0.61 -13.44
C PHE A 115 0.41 0.86 -13.22
N LYS A 116 -0.10 1.52 -12.18
CA LYS A 116 0.27 2.91 -11.87
C LYS A 116 1.80 3.10 -11.73
N PRO A 117 2.54 2.24 -11.00
CA PRO A 117 4.00 2.27 -10.99
C PRO A 117 4.65 2.12 -12.37
N VAL A 118 4.10 1.27 -13.24
CA VAL A 118 4.56 1.12 -14.63
C VAL A 118 4.33 2.42 -15.39
N LEU A 119 3.16 3.03 -15.25
CA LEU A 119 2.84 4.29 -15.89
C LEU A 119 3.75 5.42 -15.40
N SER A 120 4.12 5.50 -14.12
CA SER A 120 5.05 6.55 -13.67
C SER A 120 6.51 6.28 -14.02
N SER A 121 6.86 5.07 -14.46
CA SER A 121 8.25 4.67 -14.70
C SER A 121 8.62 4.47 -16.16
N GLU A 122 7.66 4.07 -17.00
CA GLU A 122 7.88 3.88 -18.43
C GLU A 122 7.64 5.18 -19.20
N LEU A 123 8.47 5.40 -20.21
CA LEU A 123 8.28 6.50 -21.15
C LEU A 123 7.00 6.27 -21.96
N ASN A 124 6.24 7.34 -22.18
CA ASN A 124 5.12 7.31 -23.10
C ASN A 124 4.96 8.69 -23.78
N HIS A 125 3.97 8.80 -24.67
CA HIS A 125 3.71 10.03 -25.43
C HIS A 125 3.10 11.17 -24.58
N VAL A 126 2.70 10.89 -23.34
CA VAL A 126 2.12 11.87 -22.42
C VAL A 126 3.22 12.33 -21.46
N GLU A 127 3.46 13.64 -21.41
CA GLU A 127 4.51 14.17 -20.54
C GLU A 127 4.24 13.84 -19.07
N LYS A 128 5.28 13.40 -18.37
CA LYS A 128 5.21 12.93 -16.99
C LYS A 128 5.38 14.08 -16.01
N ALA A 129 4.56 14.09 -14.97
CA ALA A 129 4.74 14.99 -13.84
C ALA A 129 5.79 14.46 -12.87
N ILE A 130 5.89 13.13 -12.77
CA ILE A 130 6.95 12.43 -12.04
C ILE A 130 7.41 11.22 -12.83
N GLN A 131 8.73 11.00 -12.87
CA GLN A 131 9.36 9.87 -13.53
C GLN A 131 10.07 9.01 -12.49
N THR A 132 9.42 7.95 -12.03
CA THR A 132 10.05 6.96 -11.15
C THR A 132 10.80 5.91 -11.97
N LYS A 133 11.47 4.97 -11.30
CA LYS A 133 12.15 3.83 -11.95
C LYS A 133 11.80 2.49 -11.31
N ALA A 134 11.19 2.51 -10.13
CA ALA A 134 10.75 1.33 -9.41
C ALA A 134 9.49 1.63 -8.59
N GLY A 135 8.77 0.57 -8.22
CA GLY A 135 7.56 0.68 -7.40
C GLY A 135 7.58 -0.23 -6.18
N ILE A 136 6.85 0.17 -5.15
CA ILE A 136 6.48 -0.63 -3.99
C ILE A 136 4.95 -0.77 -3.99
N VAL A 137 4.42 -1.98 -3.83
CA VAL A 137 2.97 -2.18 -3.70
C VAL A 137 2.69 -2.97 -2.43
N VAL A 138 1.91 -2.37 -1.54
CA VAL A 138 1.62 -2.89 -0.20
C VAL A 138 0.26 -3.57 -0.19
N PHE A 139 0.24 -4.83 0.24
CA PHE A 139 -0.96 -5.64 0.43
C PHE A 139 -1.04 -6.14 1.88
N ALA A 140 -2.24 -6.50 2.32
CA ALA A 140 -2.40 -7.33 3.51
C ALA A 140 -2.06 -8.79 3.17
N THR A 141 -1.42 -9.53 4.08
CA THR A 141 -1.43 -11.01 4.00
C THR A 141 -2.84 -11.55 4.26
N GLU A 142 -3.11 -12.81 3.93
CA GLU A 142 -4.36 -13.49 4.32
C GLU A 142 -4.59 -13.43 5.84
N GLU A 143 -3.54 -13.62 6.63
CA GLU A 143 -3.59 -13.49 8.10
C GLU A 143 -3.99 -12.08 8.52
N MET A 144 -3.39 -11.05 7.90
CA MET A 144 -3.72 -9.66 8.18
C MET A 144 -5.13 -9.29 7.71
N LYS A 145 -5.59 -9.85 6.58
CA LYS A 145 -6.96 -9.66 6.09
C LYS A 145 -7.96 -10.15 7.13
N ALA A 146 -7.72 -11.34 7.69
CA ALA A 146 -8.55 -11.92 8.73
C ALA A 146 -8.47 -11.13 10.05
N ALA A 147 -7.27 -10.94 10.61
CA ALA A 147 -7.09 -10.29 11.89
C ALA A 147 -7.43 -8.80 11.87
N GLY A 148 -7.22 -8.11 10.75
CA GLY A 148 -7.50 -6.69 10.58
C GLY A 148 -8.95 -6.37 10.19
N GLY A 149 -9.81 -7.38 10.07
CA GLY A 149 -11.22 -7.22 9.73
C GLY A 149 -11.45 -6.65 8.32
N PHE A 150 -10.57 -6.96 7.37
CA PHE A 150 -10.70 -6.48 5.99
C PHE A 150 -11.89 -7.15 5.30
N ASP A 151 -12.33 -6.55 4.18
CA ASP A 151 -13.35 -7.19 3.34
C ASP A 151 -12.80 -8.46 2.67
N GLY A 152 -13.65 -9.47 2.49
CA GLY A 152 -13.26 -10.71 1.82
C GLY A 152 -12.80 -10.50 0.38
N ALA A 153 -13.25 -9.43 -0.26
CA ALA A 153 -12.89 -9.10 -1.63
C ALA A 153 -11.57 -8.34 -1.79
N VAL A 154 -10.90 -7.96 -0.70
CA VAL A 154 -9.57 -7.33 -0.75
C VAL A 154 -8.53 -8.31 -1.30
N MET A 155 -7.67 -7.84 -2.20
CA MET A 155 -6.54 -8.61 -2.70
C MET A 155 -5.47 -8.78 -1.63
N THR A 156 -4.88 -9.97 -1.57
CA THR A 156 -3.84 -10.29 -0.58
C THR A 156 -2.47 -10.49 -1.22
N PHE A 157 -1.43 -10.37 -0.40
CA PHE A 157 -0.05 -10.64 -0.77
C PHE A 157 0.15 -12.03 -1.39
N GLU A 158 -0.55 -13.04 -0.89
CA GLU A 158 -0.48 -14.40 -1.40
C GLU A 158 -1.10 -14.49 -2.81
N ARG A 159 -2.25 -13.86 -3.00
CA ARG A 159 -3.03 -13.92 -4.24
C ARG A 159 -2.49 -13.02 -5.35
N VAL A 160 -1.81 -11.92 -5.03
CA VAL A 160 -1.23 -11.04 -6.07
C VAL A 160 -0.10 -11.73 -6.85
N LYS A 161 0.57 -12.73 -6.26
CA LYS A 161 1.65 -13.49 -6.93
C LYS A 161 1.20 -14.15 -8.23
N SER A 162 -0.04 -14.63 -8.31
CA SER A 162 -0.57 -15.19 -9.57
C SER A 162 -0.77 -14.12 -10.64
N HIS A 163 -1.18 -12.90 -10.24
CA HIS A 163 -1.31 -11.76 -11.15
C HIS A 163 0.05 -11.33 -11.69
N LEU A 164 1.08 -11.29 -10.85
CA LEU A 164 2.45 -10.95 -11.29
C LEU A 164 3.02 -11.97 -12.28
N ARG A 165 2.66 -13.24 -12.14
CA ARG A 165 2.98 -14.27 -13.16
C ARG A 165 2.27 -14.00 -14.48
N ALA A 166 0.97 -13.69 -14.43
CA ALA A 166 0.18 -13.39 -15.62
C ALA A 166 0.63 -12.08 -16.32
N PHE A 167 0.97 -11.06 -15.54
CA PHE A 167 1.38 -9.73 -16.01
C PHE A 167 2.89 -9.59 -16.16
N HIS A 168 3.65 -10.69 -16.15
CA HIS A 168 5.10 -10.63 -16.04
C HIS A 168 5.74 -9.73 -17.10
N ASN A 169 5.32 -9.87 -18.36
CA ASN A 169 5.81 -9.05 -19.49
C ASN A 169 5.13 -7.68 -19.61
N LEU A 170 4.03 -7.45 -18.90
CA LEU A 170 3.31 -6.17 -18.88
C LEU A 170 3.82 -5.23 -17.77
N ILE A 171 4.54 -5.77 -16.79
CA ILE A 171 5.18 -5.02 -15.71
C ILE A 171 6.70 -5.13 -15.93
N PRO A 172 7.29 -4.27 -16.80
CA PRO A 172 8.70 -4.33 -17.15
C PRO A 172 9.63 -3.76 -16.06
N ILE A 173 9.07 -3.13 -15.03
CA ILE A 173 9.83 -2.44 -13.99
C ILE A 173 10.10 -3.31 -12.76
N PRO A 174 11.15 -2.99 -11.98
CA PRO A 174 11.34 -3.53 -10.63
C PRO A 174 10.17 -3.16 -9.73
N LEU A 175 9.49 -4.18 -9.18
CA LEU A 175 8.35 -3.99 -8.29
C LEU A 175 8.55 -4.80 -7.01
N MET A 176 8.67 -4.10 -5.88
CA MET A 176 8.74 -4.70 -4.55
C MET A 176 7.33 -4.86 -3.99
N ILE A 177 6.89 -6.10 -3.83
CA ILE A 177 5.58 -6.39 -3.24
C ILE A 177 5.77 -6.59 -1.74
N VAL A 178 5.01 -5.85 -0.94
CA VAL A 178 5.09 -5.90 0.52
C VAL A 178 3.79 -6.48 1.06
N GLY A 179 3.89 -7.53 1.86
CA GLY A 179 2.78 -8.12 2.60
C GLY A 179 2.85 -7.73 4.08
N LEU A 180 1.92 -6.91 4.55
CA LEU A 180 1.82 -6.56 5.97
C LEU A 180 1.25 -7.75 6.75
N LYS A 181 1.94 -8.16 7.81
CA LYS A 181 1.51 -9.25 8.70
C LYS A 181 0.48 -8.76 9.72
N ALA A 182 -0.27 -9.71 10.27
CA ALA A 182 -1.24 -9.44 11.32
C ALA A 182 -0.55 -8.86 12.58
N PRO A 183 -1.24 -8.00 13.36
CA PRO A 183 -0.80 -7.66 14.71
C PRO A 183 -0.73 -8.92 15.57
N LYS A 184 0.17 -8.92 16.55
CA LYS A 184 0.41 -10.02 17.47
C LYS A 184 -0.36 -9.89 18.79
N SER A 185 -0.75 -8.68 19.18
CA SER A 185 -1.41 -8.44 20.47
C SER A 185 -2.92 -8.19 20.37
N PHE A 186 -3.46 -8.03 19.16
CA PHE A 186 -4.90 -7.82 18.97
C PHE A 186 -5.39 -8.22 17.58
N GLN A 187 -6.70 -8.27 17.44
CA GLN A 187 -7.43 -8.37 16.18
C GLN A 187 -8.66 -7.44 16.18
N ILE A 188 -9.25 -7.22 15.01
CA ILE A 188 -10.49 -6.48 14.82
C ILE A 188 -11.65 -7.47 14.73
N SER A 189 -12.50 -7.46 15.75
CA SER A 189 -13.79 -8.14 15.73
C SER A 189 -14.85 -7.28 15.05
N GLN A 190 -15.70 -7.87 14.21
CA GLN A 190 -16.78 -7.15 13.53
C GLN A 190 -18.14 -7.42 14.19
N VAL A 191 -18.87 -6.35 14.48
CA VAL A 191 -20.24 -6.38 15.00
C VAL A 191 -21.14 -5.57 14.08
N LYS A 192 -22.36 -6.05 13.80
CA LYS A 192 -23.35 -5.28 13.04
C LYS A 192 -23.95 -4.19 13.92
N ASP A 193 -23.95 -2.95 13.43
CA ASP A 193 -24.71 -1.87 14.06
C ASP A 193 -26.23 -2.05 13.83
N ALA A 194 -27.03 -1.16 14.44
CA ALA A 194 -28.49 -1.18 14.31
C ALA A 194 -29.00 -1.04 12.85
N LYS A 195 -28.15 -0.59 11.92
CA LYS A 195 -28.46 -0.47 10.48
C LYS A 195 -27.91 -1.66 9.68
N GLY A 196 -27.38 -2.69 10.35
CA GLY A 196 -26.83 -3.89 9.73
C GLY A 196 -25.42 -3.72 9.14
N LYS A 197 -24.75 -2.59 9.37
CA LYS A 197 -23.40 -2.33 8.86
C LYS A 197 -22.35 -2.89 9.82
N ASN A 198 -21.36 -3.60 9.30
CA ASN A 198 -20.24 -4.10 10.11
C ASN A 198 -19.39 -2.93 10.63
N ARG A 199 -19.11 -2.96 11.94
CA ARG A 199 -18.21 -2.05 12.66
C ARG A 199 -17.16 -2.86 13.39
N GLY A 200 -15.92 -2.39 13.37
CA GLY A 200 -14.77 -3.04 13.95
C GLY A 200 -14.52 -2.58 15.38
N TYR A 201 -14.17 -3.54 16.24
CA TYR A 201 -13.82 -3.35 17.64
C TYR A 201 -12.57 -4.17 17.98
N LEU A 202 -11.67 -3.58 18.74
CA LEU A 202 -10.46 -4.23 19.21
C LEU A 202 -10.80 -5.42 20.09
N LYS A 203 -10.11 -6.52 19.84
CA LYS A 203 -10.13 -7.73 20.65
C LYS A 203 -8.70 -8.17 20.88
N SER A 204 -8.23 -8.10 22.12
CA SER A 204 -6.92 -8.63 22.50
C SER A 204 -6.84 -10.14 22.27
N ILE A 205 -5.64 -10.63 21.98
CA ILE A 205 -5.33 -12.06 21.75
C ILE A 205 -4.24 -12.55 22.70
#